data_AF-A0A7D7VQR8-F1
#
_entry.id   AF-A0A7D7VQR8-F1
#
_cell.length_a   1.000
_cell.length_b   1.000
_cell.length_c   1.000
_cell.angle_alpha   90.00
_cell.angle_beta   90.00
_cell.angle_gamma   90.00
#
_symmetry.space_group_name_H-M   'P 1'
#
loop_
_entity.id
_entity.type
_entity.pdbx_description
1 polymer ?
#
loop_
_entity_poly.entity_id
_entity_poly.type
_entity_poly.pdbx_seq_one_letter_code
_entity_poly.pdbx_strand_id
1 'polypeptide(L)'
;MIIVSFNAPDKAMEQYKERWLIERCFKAIKSSGFDIENTHLQDIKRIEKLVLLVMIAFVCCYKVGIYLHQLNPIKIKKHGRMTKSIFKYGLDYIASVLLNHVNQNNINLTKFLSCT
;
A
#
# COMPACT_ATOMS: atom_id res chain seq x y z
N MET A 1 -22.24 14.74 -3.66
CA MET A 1 -21.75 14.29 -2.35
C MET A 1 -21.98 15.43 -1.36
N ILE A 2 -22.68 15.16 -0.27
CA ILE A 2 -22.97 16.17 0.77
C ILE A 2 -22.03 15.87 1.95
N ILE A 3 -21.29 16.88 2.40
CA ILE A 3 -20.45 16.81 3.60
C ILE A 3 -21.07 17.74 4.63
N VAL A 4 -21.43 17.20 5.79
CA VAL A 4 -21.92 17.98 6.92
C VAL A 4 -20.81 17.99 7.97
N SER A 5 -20.36 19.16 8.39
CA SER A 5 -19.39 19.30 9.47
C SER A 5 -19.93 20.21 10.56
N PHE A 6 -19.82 19.75 11.81
CA PHE A 6 -20.18 20.52 12.99
C PHE A 6 -19.05 21.48 13.42
N ASN A 7 -17.79 21.16 13.09
CA ASN A 7 -16.62 21.91 13.53
C ASN A 7 -15.63 22.13 12.37
N ALA A 8 -14.99 23.30 12.30
CA ALA A 8 -14.06 23.69 11.24
C ALA A 8 -14.53 23.34 9.80
N PRO A 9 -15.67 23.91 9.33
CA PRO A 9 -16.25 23.60 8.01
C PRO A 9 -15.26 23.82 6.86
N ASP A 10 -14.34 24.78 7.00
CA ASP A 10 -13.31 25.08 6.01
C ASP A 10 -12.34 23.90 5.77
N LYS A 11 -12.15 23.05 6.78
CA LYS A 11 -11.30 21.85 6.72
C LYS A 11 -12.08 20.57 6.38
N ALA A 12 -13.40 20.62 6.38
CA ALA A 12 -14.26 19.43 6.25
C ALA A 12 -13.99 18.66 4.96
N MET A 13 -13.79 19.37 3.85
CA MET A 13 -13.48 18.74 2.56
C MET A 13 -12.11 18.06 2.57
N GLU A 14 -11.10 18.67 3.19
CA GLU A 14 -9.75 18.10 3.27
C GLU A 14 -9.75 16.84 4.14
N GLN A 15 -10.37 16.91 5.33
CA GLN A 15 -10.51 15.75 6.21
C GLN A 15 -11.30 14.62 5.57
N TYR A 16 -12.36 14.94 4.83
CA TYR A 16 -13.14 13.91 4.13
C TYR A 16 -12.32 13.18 3.06
N LYS A 17 -11.32 13.83 2.44
CA LYS A 17 -10.42 13.15 1.49
C LYS A 17 -9.60 12.05 2.17
N GLU A 18 -9.28 12.18 3.46
CA GLU A 18 -8.55 11.15 4.20
C GLU A 18 -9.34 9.84 4.33
N ARG A 19 -10.69 9.90 4.29
CA ARG A 19 -11.54 8.70 4.28
C ARG A 19 -11.19 7.74 3.14
N TRP A 20 -10.74 8.26 1.99
CA TRP A 20 -10.33 7.42 0.86
C TRP A 20 -9.10 6.55 1.15
N LEU A 21 -8.33 6.85 2.20
CA LEU A 21 -7.14 6.07 2.58
C LEU A 21 -7.51 4.64 2.98
N ILE A 22 -8.61 4.45 3.73
CA ILE A 22 -9.04 3.11 4.16
C ILE A 22 -9.50 2.26 2.97
N GLU A 23 -10.22 2.85 2.01
CA GLU A 23 -10.66 2.16 0.80
C GLU A 23 -9.46 1.70 -0.05
N ARG A 24 -8.43 2.55 -0.15
CA ARG A 24 -7.18 2.21 -0.83
C ARG A 24 -6.42 1.10 -0.11
N CYS A 25 -6.43 1.09 1.22
CA CYS A 25 -5.86 0.02 2.04
C CYS A 25 -6.57 -1.33 1.77
N PHE A 26 -7.91 -1.36 1.89
CA PHE A 26 -8.67 -2.58 1.61
C PHE A 26 -8.49 -3.09 0.18
N LYS A 27 -8.46 -2.18 -0.81
CA LYS A 27 -8.20 -2.57 -2.20
C LYS A 27 -6.82 -3.20 -2.38
N ALA A 28 -5.81 -2.71 -1.68
CA ALA A 28 -4.44 -3.25 -1.71
C ALA A 28 -4.32 -4.61 -0.99
N ILE A 29 -5.07 -4.84 0.07
CA ILE A 29 -5.13 -6.14 0.76
C ILE A 29 -5.81 -7.20 -0.13
N LYS A 30 -6.84 -6.80 -0.87
CA LYS A 30 -7.59 -7.65 -1.80
C LYS A 30 -6.93 -7.70 -3.19
N SER A 31 -7.73 -7.65 -4.24
CA SER A 31 -7.37 -7.89 -5.64
C SER A 31 -6.28 -6.97 -6.24
N SER A 32 -5.98 -5.81 -5.65
CA SER A 32 -4.94 -4.92 -6.19
C SER A 32 -3.54 -5.22 -5.66
N GLY A 33 -3.40 -6.10 -4.66
CA GLY A 33 -2.13 -6.40 -4.02
C GLY A 33 -2.02 -7.86 -3.56
N PHE A 34 -2.37 -8.15 -2.30
CA PHE A 34 -2.12 -9.45 -1.67
C PHE A 34 -3.15 -10.54 -1.97
N ASP A 35 -4.30 -10.16 -2.53
CA ASP A 35 -5.31 -11.07 -3.05
C ASP A 35 -5.84 -12.10 -2.02
N ILE A 36 -5.99 -11.66 -0.76
CA ILE A 36 -6.42 -12.50 0.37
C ILE A 36 -7.73 -13.26 0.11
N GLU A 37 -8.65 -12.68 -0.66
CA GLU A 37 -9.96 -13.27 -0.96
C GLU A 37 -9.86 -14.57 -1.78
N ASN A 38 -8.77 -14.76 -2.53
CA ASN A 38 -8.54 -15.94 -3.37
C ASN A 38 -7.78 -17.08 -2.66
N THR A 39 -7.43 -16.92 -1.38
CA THR A 39 -6.66 -17.93 -0.63
C THR A 39 -7.45 -19.20 -0.26
N HIS A 40 -8.77 -19.22 -0.49
CA HIS A 40 -9.71 -20.30 -0.12
C HIS A 40 -9.66 -20.73 1.37
N LEU A 41 -9.00 -19.94 2.22
CA LEU A 41 -8.91 -20.20 3.66
C LEU A 41 -10.27 -19.94 4.30
N GLN A 42 -10.80 -20.94 5.00
CA GLN A 42 -12.08 -20.87 5.71
C GLN A 42 -11.92 -20.89 7.23
N ASP A 43 -10.79 -21.37 7.74
CA ASP A 43 -10.51 -21.41 9.18
C ASP A 43 -10.20 -20.00 9.71
N ILE A 44 -11.01 -19.53 10.65
CA ILE A 44 -10.93 -18.17 11.21
C ILE A 44 -9.56 -17.90 11.86
N LYS A 45 -8.98 -18.87 12.58
CA LYS A 45 -7.67 -18.70 13.24
C LYS A 45 -6.55 -18.58 12.21
N ARG A 46 -6.66 -19.26 11.07
CA ARG A 46 -5.71 -19.14 9.96
C ARG A 46 -5.88 -17.81 9.21
N ILE A 47 -7.11 -17.36 9.00
CA ILE A 47 -7.39 -16.05 8.40
C ILE A 47 -6.81 -14.94 9.28
N GLU A 48 -7.02 -14.99 10.59
CA GLU A 48 -6.48 -14.01 11.54
C GLU A 48 -4.95 -13.90 11.42
N LYS A 49 -4.25 -15.04 11.43
CA LYS A 49 -2.78 -15.08 11.25
C LYS A 49 -2.36 -14.54 9.88
N LEU A 50 -3.08 -14.88 8.81
CA LEU A 50 -2.79 -14.38 7.47
C LEU A 50 -2.95 -12.86 7.42
N VAL A 51 -4.04 -12.31 7.96
CA VAL A 51 -4.29 -10.87 8.00
C VAL A 51 -3.18 -10.16 8.76
N LEU A 52 -2.73 -10.70 9.89
CA LEU A 52 -1.59 -10.14 10.64
C LEU A 52 -0.33 -10.06 9.77
N LEU A 53 0.03 -11.15 9.09
CA LEU A 53 1.21 -11.19 8.21
C LEU A 53 1.07 -10.23 7.02
N VAL A 54 -0.11 -10.17 6.41
CA VAL A 54 -0.43 -9.27 5.29
C VAL A 54 -0.31 -7.81 5.73
N MET A 55 -0.74 -7.46 6.94
CA MET A 55 -0.60 -6.10 7.47
C MET A 55 0.87 -5.69 7.68
N ILE A 56 1.71 -6.62 8.17
CA ILE A 56 3.15 -6.38 8.27
C ILE A 56 3.76 -6.17 6.87
N ALA A 57 3.46 -7.07 5.93
CA ALA A 57 3.92 -6.96 4.55
C ALA A 57 3.42 -5.66 3.88
N PHE A 58 2.20 -5.22 4.18
CA PHE A 58 1.63 -3.97 3.69
C PHE A 58 2.46 -2.76 4.12
N VAL A 59 2.82 -2.69 5.40
CA VAL A 59 3.67 -1.61 5.94
C VAL A 59 5.04 -1.60 5.26
N CYS A 60 5.66 -2.78 5.07
CA CYS A 60 6.93 -2.90 4.37
C CYS A 60 6.83 -2.39 2.92
N CYS A 61 5.80 -2.80 2.18
CA CYS A 61 5.54 -2.30 0.83
C CYS A 61 5.35 -0.78 0.80
N TYR A 62 4.65 -0.21 1.79
CA TYR A 62 4.45 1.22 1.87
C TYR A 62 5.74 1.98 2.14
N LYS A 63 6.57 1.52 3.08
CA LYS A 63 7.89 2.12 3.39
C LYS A 63 8.82 2.10 2.18
N VAL A 64 8.92 0.96 1.50
CA VAL A 64 9.72 0.83 0.26
C VAL A 64 9.16 1.74 -0.83
N GLY A 65 7.84 1.80 -0.97
CA GLY A 65 7.18 2.68 -1.93
C GLY A 65 7.47 4.17 -1.69
N ILE A 66 7.49 4.63 -0.44
CA ILE A 66 7.87 6.01 -0.08
C ILE A 66 9.31 6.28 -0.50
N TYR A 67 10.22 5.39 -0.12
CA TYR A 67 11.63 5.53 -0.44
C TYR A 67 11.88 5.58 -1.95
N LEU A 68 11.26 4.66 -2.69
CA LEU A 68 11.34 4.65 -4.15
C LEU A 68 10.73 5.92 -4.76
N HIS A 69 9.64 6.44 -4.21
CA HIS A 69 9.03 7.68 -4.67
C HIS A 69 9.93 8.90 -4.45
N GLN A 70 10.75 8.91 -3.39
CA GLN A 70 11.74 9.97 -3.17
C GLN A 70 12.88 9.92 -4.20
N LEU A 71 13.33 8.72 -4.57
CA LEU A 71 14.38 8.53 -5.57
C LEU A 71 13.87 8.75 -6.99
N ASN A 72 12.72 8.16 -7.30
CA ASN A 72 12.08 8.15 -8.62
C ASN A 72 10.58 8.44 -8.45
N PRO A 73 10.19 9.72 -8.45
CA PRO A 73 8.81 10.11 -8.22
C PRO A 73 7.82 9.45 -9.19
N ILE A 74 6.71 8.96 -8.63
CA ILE A 74 5.60 8.39 -9.39
C ILE A 74 4.96 9.52 -10.21
N LYS A 75 4.94 9.36 -11.53
CA LYS A 75 4.35 10.34 -12.45
C LYS A 75 2.87 10.58 -12.14
N ILE A 76 2.46 11.84 -12.14
CA ILE A 76 1.07 12.28 -12.06
C ILE A 76 0.52 12.41 -13.48
N LYS A 77 -0.63 11.80 -13.77
CA LYS A 77 -1.28 11.88 -15.09
C LYS A 77 -2.05 13.19 -15.25
N LYS A 78 -2.48 13.51 -16.47
CA LYS A 78 -3.27 14.72 -16.83
C LYS A 78 -4.49 14.96 -15.92
N HIS A 79 -5.14 13.90 -15.45
CA HIS A 79 -6.30 13.97 -14.55
C HIS A 79 -5.91 14.13 -13.05
N GLY A 80 -4.67 14.53 -12.73
CA GLY A 80 -4.23 14.86 -11.37
C GLY A 80 -4.01 13.68 -10.42
N ARG A 81 -4.02 12.43 -10.91
CA ARG A 81 -3.78 11.24 -10.06
C ARG A 81 -2.47 10.57 -10.43
N MET A 82 -1.79 10.02 -9.42
CA MET A 82 -0.59 9.21 -9.60
C MET A 82 -0.87 7.98 -10.49
N THR A 83 0.11 7.62 -11.31
CA THR A 83 0.06 6.42 -12.18
C THR A 83 -0.03 5.11 -11.40
N LYS A 84 0.60 5.05 -10.21
CA LYS A 84 0.53 3.95 -9.26
C LYS A 84 0.33 4.49 -7.84
N SER A 85 -0.23 3.67 -6.95
CA SER A 85 -0.19 4.00 -5.51
C SER A 85 1.23 3.77 -4.96
N ILE A 86 1.57 4.47 -3.87
CA ILE A 86 2.83 4.26 -3.14
C ILE A 86 2.99 2.78 -2.74
N PHE A 87 1.93 2.18 -2.18
CA PHE A 87 1.90 0.75 -1.87
C PHE A 87 2.24 -0.12 -3.09
N LYS A 88 1.56 0.10 -4.23
CA LYS A 88 1.75 -0.74 -5.43
C LYS A 88 3.17 -0.58 -5.98
N TYR A 89 3.73 0.62 -5.90
CA TYR A 89 5.10 0.85 -6.32
C TYR A 89 6.10 0.04 -5.49
N GLY A 90 5.94 0.03 -4.17
CA GLY A 90 6.79 -0.78 -3.29
C GLY A 90 6.54 -2.29 -3.44
N LEU A 91 5.29 -2.71 -3.58
CA LEU A 91 4.94 -4.12 -3.82
C LEU A 91 5.56 -4.64 -5.11
N ASP A 92 5.42 -3.92 -6.22
CA ASP A 92 5.98 -4.30 -7.51
C ASP A 92 7.52 -4.43 -7.42
N TYR A 93 8.17 -3.53 -6.68
CA TYR A 93 9.61 -3.58 -6.44
C TYR A 93 10.01 -4.80 -5.61
N ILE A 94 9.37 -5.02 -4.45
CA ILE A 94 9.64 -6.18 -3.59
C ILE A 94 9.43 -7.47 -4.36
N ALA A 95 8.32 -7.60 -5.09
CA ALA A 95 8.03 -8.75 -5.92
C ALA A 95 9.11 -8.94 -7.00
N SER A 96 9.56 -7.86 -7.65
CA SER A 96 10.61 -7.94 -8.66
C SER A 96 11.94 -8.44 -8.11
N VAL A 97 12.29 -8.08 -6.87
CA VAL A 97 13.53 -8.49 -6.19
C VAL A 97 13.42 -9.94 -5.69
N LEU A 98 12.29 -10.30 -5.07
CA LEU A 98 12.09 -11.64 -4.50
C LEU A 98 11.87 -12.72 -5.56
N LEU A 99 11.18 -12.39 -6.66
CA LEU A 99 10.80 -13.37 -7.69
C LEU A 99 11.79 -13.43 -8.86
N ASN A 100 12.67 -12.42 -9.04
CA ASN A 100 13.69 -12.46 -10.09
C ASN A 100 15.10 -12.47 -9.49
N HIS A 101 15.77 -13.62 -9.55
CA HIS A 101 17.15 -13.80 -9.10
C HIS A 101 18.15 -12.84 -9.80
N VAL A 102 17.88 -12.46 -11.05
CA VAL A 102 18.79 -11.67 -11.90
C VAL A 102 18.70 -10.17 -11.60
N ASN A 103 17.61 -9.69 -10.98
CA ASN A 103 17.31 -8.26 -10.84
C ASN A 103 17.52 -7.76 -9.40
N GLN A 104 18.65 -8.15 -8.79
CA GLN A 104 19.06 -7.69 -7.46
C GLN A 104 19.58 -6.25 -7.55
N ASN A 105 18.65 -5.31 -7.63
CA ASN A 105 18.97 -3.88 -7.55
C ASN A 105 19.51 -3.51 -6.16
N ASN A 106 20.42 -2.53 -6.13
CA ASN A 106 21.24 -2.03 -5.01
C ASN A 106 20.51 -1.56 -3.72
N ILE A 107 19.19 -1.64 -3.63
CA ILE A 107 18.49 -1.21 -2.41
C ILE A 107 18.56 -2.35 -1.41
N ASN A 108 19.22 -2.10 -0.27
CA ASN A 108 19.23 -3.04 0.85
C ASN A 108 17.82 -3.20 1.41
N LEU A 109 17.05 -4.13 0.83
CA LEU A 109 15.68 -4.46 1.22
C LEU A 109 15.62 -4.88 2.69
N THR A 110 16.70 -5.52 3.16
CA THR A 110 16.91 -5.90 4.55
C THR A 110 16.78 -4.72 5.52
N LYS A 111 17.16 -3.49 5.14
CA LYS A 111 16.96 -2.29 5.98
C LYS A 111 15.50 -1.88 6.14
N PHE A 112 14.63 -2.27 5.22
CA PHE A 112 13.19 -1.95 5.29
C PHE A 112 12.39 -3.06 5.98
N LEU A 113 12.92 -4.29 5.94
CA LEU A 113 12.33 -5.49 6.53
C LEU A 113 12.87 -5.77 7.94
N SER A 114 14.09 -5.33 8.27
CA SER A 114 14.53 -5.20 9.65
C SER A 114 13.77 -4.04 10.26
N CYS A 115 12.96 -4.28 11.27
CA CYS A 115 12.34 -3.21 12.05
C CYS A 115 13.37 -2.50 12.96
N THR A 116 14.60 -2.35 12.49
CA THR A 116 15.79 -1.75 13.14
C THR A 116 16.27 -0.60 12.27
#